data_AF-T0ZB15-F1
#
_entry.id   AF-T0ZB15-F1
#
_cell.length_a   1.000
_cell.length_b   1.000
_cell.length_c   1.000
_cell.angle_alpha   90.00
_cell.angle_beta   90.00
_cell.angle_gamma   90.00
#
_symmetry.space_group_name_H-M   'P 1'
#
loop_
_entity.id
_entity.type
_entity.pdbx_description
1 polymer ?
#
loop_
_entity_poly.entity_id
_entity_poly.type
_entity_poly.pdbx_seq_one_letter_code
_entity_poly.pdbx_strand_id
1 'polypeptide(L)' 'HAWLQRHADVYVRLLQPGIAPAEALQLLGRAQLLCALRSGPFGQLAINRAVEAWLRQQQRCRPASGIPGAW' A
#
# COMPACT_ATOMS: atom_id res chain seq x y z
N HIS A 1 -4.81 12.72 1.85
CA HIS A 1 -5.58 12.80 0.58
C HIS A 1 -6.85 11.96 0.69
N ALA A 2 -7.98 12.42 0.14
CA ALA A 2 -9.27 11.71 0.22
C ALA A 2 -9.25 10.32 -0.43
N TRP A 3 -8.45 10.13 -1.48
CA TRP A 3 -8.30 8.82 -2.13
C TRP A 3 -7.57 7.80 -1.24
N LEU A 4 -6.62 8.21 -0.41
CA LEU A 4 -5.95 7.30 0.56
C LEU A 4 -6.95 6.77 1.59
N GLN A 5 -7.83 7.64 2.09
CA GLN A 5 -8.86 7.27 3.05
C GLN A 5 -9.90 6.31 2.45
N ARG A 6 -10.24 6.47 1.17
CA ARG A 6 -11.19 5.59 0.47
C ARG A 6 -10.73 4.12 0.40
N HIS A 7 -9.43 3.87 0.37
CA HIS A 7 -8.85 2.52 0.29
C HIS A 7 -8.21 2.07 1.60
N ALA A 8 -8.42 2.84 2.67
CA ALA A 8 -7.78 2.62 3.97
C ALA A 8 -8.08 1.22 4.50
N ASP A 9 -9.33 0.77 4.46
CA ASP A 9 -9.80 -0.53 4.95
C ASP A 9 -9.07 -1.71 4.30
N VAL A 10 -8.85 -1.65 2.99
CA VAL A 10 -8.16 -2.71 2.24
C VAL A 10 -6.68 -2.75 2.64
N TYR A 11 -5.98 -1.61 2.63
CA TYR A 11 -4.57 -1.58 3.02
C TYR A 11 -4.36 -1.96 4.48
N VAL A 12 -5.26 -1.52 5.34
CA VAL A 12 -5.32 -1.87 6.75
C VAL A 12 -5.35 -3.39 6.91
N ARG A 13 -6.34 -4.05 6.30
CA ARG A 13 -6.53 -5.49 6.47
C ARG A 13 -5.42 -6.31 5.80
N LEU A 14 -4.90 -5.89 4.64
CA LEU A 14 -3.77 -6.53 3.96
C LEU A 14 -2.51 -6.64 4.83
N LEU A 15 -2.31 -5.67 5.72
CA LEU A 15 -1.10 -5.56 6.56
C LEU A 15 -1.32 -6.06 7.99
N GLN A 16 -2.46 -6.70 8.26
CA GLN A 16 -2.68 -7.32 9.56
C GLN A 16 -1.73 -8.51 9.76
N PRO A 17 -1.02 -8.58 10.90
CA PRO A 17 -0.24 -9.75 11.25
C PRO A 17 -1.12 -11.01 11.23
N GLY A 18 -0.64 -12.07 10.59
CA GLY A 18 -1.32 -13.36 10.54
C GLY A 18 -2.39 -13.52 9.45
N ILE A 19 -2.54 -12.54 8.53
CA ILE A 19 -3.38 -12.73 7.35
C ILE A 19 -2.90 -13.94 6.53
N ALA A 20 -3.84 -14.81 6.14
CA ALA A 20 -3.52 -15.94 5.29
C ALA A 20 -3.12 -15.46 3.89
N PRO A 21 -2.08 -16.03 3.24
CA PRO A 21 -1.64 -15.58 1.92
C PRO A 21 -2.75 -15.55 0.86
N ALA A 22 -3.63 -16.56 0.85
CA ALA A 22 -4.78 -16.62 -0.06
C ALA A 22 -5.78 -15.49 0.18
N GLU A 23 -6.04 -15.16 1.45
CA GLU A 23 -6.92 -14.05 1.82
C GLU A 23 -6.29 -12.70 1.41
N ALA A 24 -4.98 -12.54 1.63
CA ALA A 24 -4.25 -11.34 1.22
C ALA A 24 -4.33 -11.13 -0.30
N LEU A 25 -4.09 -12.16 -1.11
CA LEU A 25 -4.20 -12.05 -2.57
C LEU A 25 -5.63 -11.72 -3.02
N GLN A 26 -6.64 -12.35 -2.44
CA GLN A 26 -8.03 -12.10 -2.77
C GLN A 26 -8.45 -10.67 -2.40
N LEU A 27 -7.95 -10.17 -1.27
CA LEU A 27 -8.21 -8.81 -0.81
C LEU A 27 -7.47 -7.76 -1.67
N LEU A 28 -6.23 -8.05 -2.07
CA LEU A 28 -5.45 -7.18 -2.96
C LEU A 28 -6.15 -6.98 -4.30
N GLY A 29 -6.75 -8.03 -4.85
CA GLY A 29 -7.53 -7.95 -6.10
C GLY A 29 -8.78 -7.05 -6.03
N ARG A 30 -9.21 -6.61 -4.84
CA ARG A 30 -10.38 -5.74 -4.66
C ARG A 30 -10.06 -4.25 -4.72
N ALA A 31 -8.78 -3.85 -4.61
CA ALA A 31 -8.39 -2.45 -4.68
C ALA A 31 -7.33 -2.21 -5.74
N GLN A 32 -7.62 -1.30 -6.67
CA GLN A 32 -6.67 -0.85 -7.67
C GLN A 32 -6.69 0.67 -7.78
N LEU A 33 -5.52 1.28 -7.65
CA LEU A 33 -5.32 2.69 -7.97
C LEU A 33 -4.79 2.80 -9.40
N LEU A 34 -5.51 3.55 -10.23
CA LEU A 34 -5.12 3.80 -11.60
C LEU A 34 -4.50 5.20 -11.72
N CYS A 35 -3.33 5.28 -12.33
CA CYS A 35 -2.65 6.52 -12.63
C CYS A 35 -2.37 6.63 -14.13
N ALA A 36 -2.67 7.80 -14.71
CA ALA A 36 -2.44 8.05 -16.14
C ALA A 36 -0.94 8.22 -16.44
N LEU A 37 -0.16 8.71 -15.47
CA LEU A 37 1.25 9.01 -15.63
C LEU A 37 2.12 7.88 -15.11
N ARG A 38 3.29 7.69 -15.74
CA ARG A 38 4.33 6.80 -15.22
C ARG A 38 5.25 7.48 -14.20
N SER A 39 5.45 8.79 -14.35
CA SER A 39 6.35 9.62 -13.53
C SER A 39 5.67 10.92 -13.08
N GLY A 40 6.35 11.67 -12.22
CA GLY A 40 5.82 12.89 -11.60
C GLY A 40 4.99 12.60 -10.34
N PRO A 41 4.38 13.62 -9.73
CA PRO A 41 3.70 13.52 -8.43
C PRO A 41 2.48 12.59 -8.45
N PHE A 42 1.90 12.35 -9.62
CA PHE A 42 0.79 11.41 -9.84
C PHE A 42 1.20 10.18 -10.64
N GLY A 43 2.51 9.94 -10.78
CA GLY A 43 3.04 8.71 -11.36
C GLY A 43 3.00 7.54 -10.37
N GLN A 44 3.03 6.32 -10.90
CA GLN A 44 2.95 5.08 -10.13
C GLN A 44 3.91 5.04 -8.92
N LEU A 45 5.16 5.50 -9.08
CA LEU A 45 6.18 5.49 -8.03
C LEU A 45 5.86 6.49 -6.91
N ALA A 46 5.41 7.69 -7.26
CA ALA A 46 5.04 8.71 -6.29
C ALA A 46 3.80 8.28 -5.49
N ILE A 47 2.83 7.66 -6.16
CA ILE A 47 1.62 7.13 -5.53
C ILE A 47 1.96 6.01 -4.54
N ASN A 48 2.80 5.04 -4.94
CA ASN A 48 3.23 3.96 -4.04
C ASN A 48 3.91 4.52 -2.79
N ARG A 49 4.86 5.46 -2.97
CA ARG A 49 5.55 6.13 -1.84
C ARG A 49 4.58 6.86 -0.92
N ALA A 50 3.54 7.49 -1.46
CA ALA A 50 2.52 8.17 -0.67
C ALA A 50 1.67 7.18 0.14
N VAL A 51 1.26 6.05 -0.45
CA VAL A 51 0.55 4.98 0.25
C VAL A 51 1.40 4.41 1.38
N GLU A 52 2.65 4.04 1.11
CA GLU A 52 3.56 3.52 2.11
C GLU A 52 3.84 4.52 3.25
N ALA A 53 4.05 5.79 2.93
CA ALA A 53 4.27 6.83 3.93
C ALA A 53 3.06 6.99 4.85
N TRP A 54 1.85 6.97 4.27
CA TRP A 54 0.60 7.00 5.02
C TRP A 54 0.46 5.75 5.92
N LEU A 55 0.79 4.56 5.42
CA LEU A 55 0.75 3.33 6.21
C LEU A 55 1.76 3.28 7.35
N ARG A 56 2.96 3.86 7.14
CA ARG A 56 3.96 4.04 8.19
C ARG A 56 3.45 5.00 9.28
N GLN A 57 2.81 6.10 8.90
CA GLN A 57 2.20 7.04 9.86
C GLN A 57 1.11 6.38 10.71
N GLN A 58 0.36 5.43 10.13
CA GLN A 58 -0.66 4.65 10.83
C GLN A 58 -0.06 3.53 11.71
N GLN A 59 1.27 3.39 11.77
CA GLN A 59 2.00 2.33 12.50
C GLN A 59 1.72 0.90 12.01
N ARG A 60 1.32 0.73 10.75
CA ARG A 60 0.90 -0.57 10.19
C ARG A 60 1.91 -1.24 9.28
N CYS A 61 2.80 -0.46 8.70
CA CYS A 61 3.96 -0.96 7.95
C CYS A 61 5.20 -0.80 8.81
N ARG A 62 5.70 -1.91 9.34
CA ARG A 62 7.10 -1.97 9.78
C ARG A 62 7.95 -2.09 8.51
N PRO A 63 9.03 -1.28 8.34
CA PRO A 63 9.93 -1.47 7.20
C PRO A 63 10.43 -2.92 7.19
N ALA A 64 10.48 -3.54 6.01
CA ALA A 64 11.07 -4.86 5.83
C ALA A 64 12.50 -4.81 6.37
N SER A 65 12.71 -5.40 7.54
CA SER A 65 13.98 -5.33 8.24
C SER A 65 14.98 -6.23 7.52
N GLY A 66 15.86 -5.64 6.71
CA GLY A 66 17.15 -6.25 6.37
C GLY A 66 17.46 -6.57 4.91
N ILE A 67 16.65 -6.18 3.92
CA ILE A 67 17.00 -6.38 2.50
C ILE A 67 17.12 -5.00 1.82
N PRO A 68 18.34 -4.57 1.42
CA PRO A 68 18.47 -3.40 0.58
C PRO A 68 17.77 -3.67 -0.76
N GLY A 69 16.72 -2.89 -1.07
CA GLY A 69 15.99 -2.99 -2.34
C GLY A 69 14.77 -3.93 -2.34
N ALA A 70 14.36 -4.48 -1.19
CA ALA A 70 13.02 -5.04 -1.06
C ALA A 70 12.06 -3.93 -0.62
N TRP A 71 11.05 -3.70 -1.45
CA TRP A 71 9.98 -2.72 -1.29
C TRP A 71 9.21 -2.90 0.02
#